data_AF-A0A368FF45-F1
#
_entry.id   AF-A0A368FF45-F1
#
_cell.length_a   1.000
_cell.length_b   1.000
_cell.length_c   1.000
_cell.angle_alpha   90.00
_cell.angle_beta   90.00
_cell.angle_gamma   90.00
#
_symmetry.space_group_name_H-M   'P 1'
#
loop_
_entity.id
_entity.type
_entity.pdbx_description
1 polymer ?
#
loop_
_entity_poly.entity_id
_entity_poly.type
_entity_poly.pdbx_seq_one_letter_code
_entity_poly.pdbx_strand_id
1 'polypeptide(L)'
;MNFTRAVYVDVRIEFGSEPEQSSDTVRIHENITSILENETERVFPFEDNEHRDERIIADFVASKVRVFCWIATEESRHRTNAKAVNSTWAQRCNKHLFVSTQPDKVLPAIDLGITNKKRSSWQKTRAMLQLIHDHFIDRYDWFLAAQDDSYVILENLRYMLLQYSPDDAIVLASHTFSFPFSSSPYASNGAPSLMPGFILSRGAVRRIVTDGLVNSPSCYGDSKKNEAEATMGCFQESRVRFVDTRDRNNAHS
;
A
#
# COMPACT_ATOMS: atom_id res chain seq x y z
N MET A 1 -16.64 25.29 -30.98
CA MET A 1 -15.17 25.13 -30.97
C MET A 1 -14.68 25.51 -29.58
N ASN A 2 -14.29 24.52 -28.78
CA ASN A 2 -13.42 24.69 -27.62
C ASN A 2 -12.73 23.35 -27.42
N PHE A 3 -11.45 23.32 -27.76
CA PHE A 3 -10.59 22.15 -27.59
C PHE A 3 -10.18 22.09 -26.11
N THR A 4 -10.65 21.06 -25.40
CA THR A 4 -10.10 20.70 -24.10
C THR A 4 -8.68 20.19 -24.33
N ARG A 5 -7.70 20.96 -23.87
CA ARG A 5 -6.27 20.66 -24.00
C ARG A 5 -5.97 19.47 -23.08
N ALA A 6 -5.68 18.31 -23.65
CA ALA A 6 -5.15 17.17 -22.92
C ALA A 6 -3.83 17.60 -22.25
N VAL A 7 -3.80 17.54 -20.92
CA VAL A 7 -2.57 17.75 -20.15
C VAL A 7 -1.77 16.45 -20.27
N TYR A 8 -0.79 16.44 -21.17
CA TYR A 8 0.23 15.40 -21.21
C TYR A 8 1.08 15.53 -19.94
N VAL A 9 0.94 14.58 -19.02
CA VAL A 9 1.85 14.42 -17.88
C VAL A 9 2.94 13.45 -18.32
N ASP A 10 4.15 13.97 -18.53
CA ASP A 10 5.34 13.17 -18.81
C ASP A 10 5.73 12.44 -17.52
N VAL A 11 5.47 11.14 -17.47
CA VAL A 11 5.81 10.28 -16.33
C VAL A 11 7.21 9.73 -16.62
N ARG A 12 8.18 10.07 -15.77
CA ARG A 12 9.51 9.45 -15.76
C ARG A 12 9.73 8.83 -14.40
N ILE A 13 9.59 7.52 -14.32
CA ILE A 13 10.12 6.74 -13.20
C ILE A 13 11.61 6.51 -13.52
N GLU A 14 12.48 7.42 -13.08
CA GLU A 14 13.93 7.28 -13.29
C GLU A 14 14.50 6.22 -12.34
N PHE A 15 14.55 4.97 -12.79
CA PHE A 15 15.56 4.04 -12.32
C PHE A 15 16.80 4.27 -13.18
N GLY A 16 17.87 4.81 -12.58
CA GLY A 16 19.05 5.26 -13.30
C GLY A 16 19.64 4.20 -14.25
N SER A 17 19.46 4.40 -15.56
CA SER A 17 20.50 4.56 -16.62
C SER A 17 19.85 4.45 -18.01
N GLU A 18 19.70 5.61 -18.67
CA GLU A 18 19.44 5.90 -20.12
C GLU A 18 18.28 5.23 -20.90
N PRO A 19 17.77 5.88 -21.99
CA PRO A 19 16.43 5.65 -22.49
C PRO A 19 16.38 4.62 -23.63
N GLU A 20 15.88 3.42 -23.33
CA GLU A 20 15.21 2.58 -24.31
C GLU A 20 13.72 2.56 -23.97
N GLN A 21 12.88 3.08 -24.86
CA GLN A 21 11.43 3.09 -24.71
C GLN A 21 10.91 1.66 -24.89
N SER A 22 11.02 0.85 -23.83
CA SER A 22 10.56 -0.54 -23.83
C SER A 22 9.02 -0.59 -23.87
N SER A 23 8.47 -1.58 -24.56
CA SER A 23 7.01 -1.84 -24.59
C SER A 23 6.42 -2.01 -23.17
N ASP A 24 7.24 -2.37 -22.19
CA ASP A 24 6.82 -2.58 -20.81
C ASP A 24 6.61 -1.25 -20.08
N THR A 25 7.48 -0.26 -20.29
CA THR A 25 7.34 1.09 -19.71
C THR A 25 6.07 1.78 -20.20
N VAL A 26 5.76 1.65 -21.49
CA VAL A 26 4.54 2.22 -22.11
C VAL A 26 3.27 1.57 -21.51
N ARG A 27 3.26 0.25 -21.32
CA ARG A 27 2.12 -0.47 -20.71
C ARG A 27 1.89 -0.10 -19.25
N ILE A 28 2.95 0.10 -18.46
CA ILE A 28 2.84 0.56 -17.07
C ILE A 28 2.19 1.94 -17.04
N HIS A 29 2.60 2.86 -17.93
CA HIS A 29 2.07 4.22 -18.00
C HIS A 29 0.59 4.27 -18.37
N GLU A 30 0.18 3.52 -19.38
CA GLU A 30 -1.23 3.45 -19.80
C GLU A 30 -2.12 2.89 -18.69
N ASN A 31 -1.65 1.88 -17.95
CA ASN A 31 -2.38 1.30 -16.83
C ASN A 31 -2.54 2.29 -15.67
N ILE A 32 -1.47 2.99 -15.27
CA ILE A 32 -1.52 4.00 -14.21
C ILE A 32 -2.48 5.13 -14.59
N THR A 33 -2.40 5.61 -15.84
CA THR A 33 -3.28 6.68 -16.34
C THR A 33 -4.75 6.29 -16.23
N SER A 34 -5.10 5.07 -16.65
CA SER A 34 -6.48 4.58 -16.54
C SER A 34 -7.00 4.47 -15.10
N ILE A 35 -6.12 4.25 -14.11
CA ILE A 35 -6.47 4.14 -12.68
C ILE A 35 -6.69 5.50 -12.04
N LEU A 36 -5.89 6.48 -12.47
CA LEU A 36 -6.05 7.88 -12.09
C LEU A 36 -7.37 8.45 -12.68
N GLU A 37 -7.75 8.02 -13.89
CA GLU A 37 -9.00 8.43 -14.54
C GLU A 37 -10.26 7.77 -13.94
N ASN A 38 -10.16 6.54 -13.41
CA ASN A 38 -11.31 5.79 -12.86
C ASN A 38 -11.60 6.14 -11.37
N GLU A 39 -11.45 7.41 -11.01
CA GLU A 39 -11.74 7.95 -9.68
C GLU A 39 -13.16 8.45 -9.57
N THR A 40 -14.14 7.56 -9.70
CA THR A 40 -15.44 7.83 -9.12
C THR A 40 -15.35 7.51 -7.63
N GLU A 41 -15.53 8.52 -6.77
CA GLU A 41 -15.83 8.35 -5.34
C GLU A 41 -16.90 7.26 -5.20
N ARG A 42 -16.55 6.13 -4.59
CA ARG A 42 -17.49 5.03 -4.41
C ARG A 42 -18.36 5.29 -3.20
N VAL A 43 -19.64 5.52 -3.47
CA VAL A 43 -20.72 5.51 -2.48
C VAL A 43 -21.08 4.06 -2.20
N PHE A 44 -21.01 3.63 -0.93
CA PHE A 44 -21.37 2.28 -0.49
C PHE A 44 -22.86 2.00 -0.68
N PRO A 45 -23.29 1.17 -1.66
CA PRO A 45 -24.70 0.83 -1.80
C PRO A 45 -24.92 -0.51 -1.12
N PHE A 46 -25.26 -0.49 0.16
CA PHE A 46 -25.85 -1.65 0.83
C PHE A 46 -27.06 -1.19 1.62
N GLU A 47 -28.24 -1.41 1.06
CA GLU A 47 -29.54 -1.23 1.72
C GLU A 47 -29.72 -2.33 2.75
N ASP A 48 -29.33 -2.07 3.99
CA ASP A 48 -29.69 -2.92 5.11
C ASP A 48 -30.05 -2.03 6.32
N ASN A 49 -31.32 -2.07 6.72
CA ASN A 49 -31.87 -1.14 7.71
C ASN A 49 -31.42 -1.45 9.15
N GLU A 50 -30.92 -2.66 9.41
CA GLU A 50 -30.65 -3.15 10.77
C GLU A 50 -29.38 -2.57 11.41
N HIS A 51 -28.55 -1.86 10.65
CA HIS A 51 -27.28 -1.26 11.13
C HIS A 51 -27.06 0.17 10.59
N ARG A 52 -28.14 0.93 10.38
CA ARG A 52 -28.07 2.24 9.71
C ARG A 52 -27.18 3.25 10.45
N ASP A 53 -27.32 3.35 11.77
CA ASP A 53 -26.60 4.35 12.56
C ASP A 53 -25.10 4.03 12.61
N GLU A 54 -24.74 2.76 12.79
CA GLU A 54 -23.35 2.29 12.74
C GLU A 54 -22.70 2.58 11.39
N ARG A 55 -23.45 2.42 10.28
CA ARG A 55 -22.98 2.78 8.93
C ARG A 55 -22.75 4.27 8.76
N ILE A 56 -23.68 5.11 9.24
CA ILE A 56 -23.52 6.58 9.19
C ILE A 56 -22.24 6.99 9.93
N ILE A 57 -22.00 6.40 11.10
CA ILE A 57 -20.78 6.64 11.88
C ILE A 57 -19.54 6.17 11.11
N ALA A 58 -19.57 4.95 10.56
CA ALA A 58 -18.46 4.41 9.78
C ALA A 58 -18.12 5.28 8.56
N ASP A 59 -19.13 5.73 7.82
CA ASP A 59 -18.97 6.61 6.65
C ASP A 59 -18.44 7.99 7.06
N PHE A 60 -18.96 8.55 8.17
CA PHE A 60 -18.44 9.80 8.73
C PHE A 60 -16.97 9.66 9.11
N VAL A 61 -16.59 8.59 9.81
CA VAL A 61 -15.18 8.33 10.17
C VAL A 61 -14.33 8.11 8.92
N ALA A 62 -14.85 7.41 7.90
CA ALA A 62 -14.15 7.22 6.61
C ALA A 62 -13.93 8.54 5.84
N SER A 63 -14.78 9.55 6.03
CA SER A 63 -14.58 10.89 5.48
C SER A 63 -13.46 11.68 6.20
N LYS A 64 -13.17 11.32 7.45
CA LYS A 64 -12.13 11.97 8.28
C LYS A 64 -10.79 11.23 8.25
N VAL A 65 -10.81 9.92 8.03
CA VAL A 65 -9.63 9.06 8.00
C VAL A 65 -9.60 8.35 6.64
N ARG A 66 -8.96 8.98 5.66
CA ARG A 66 -8.92 8.48 4.28
C ARG A 66 -7.80 7.46 4.13
N VAL A 67 -8.18 6.21 3.86
CA VAL A 67 -7.25 5.08 3.74
C VAL A 67 -7.16 4.62 2.28
N PHE A 68 -5.96 4.61 1.75
CA PHE A 68 -5.62 3.97 0.48
C PHE A 68 -5.08 2.57 0.75
N CYS A 69 -5.58 1.56 0.05
CA CYS A 69 -5.16 0.18 0.22
C CYS A 69 -4.43 -0.33 -1.03
N TRP A 70 -3.19 -0.82 -0.90
CA TRP A 70 -2.56 -1.60 -1.95
C TRP A 70 -2.42 -3.05 -1.51
N ILE A 71 -2.95 -3.96 -2.33
CA ILE A 71 -3.12 -5.36 -1.98
C ILE A 71 -2.26 -6.21 -2.91
N ALA A 72 -1.28 -6.92 -2.37
CA ALA A 72 -0.43 -7.81 -3.15
C ALA A 72 -1.21 -9.09 -3.56
N THR A 73 -1.13 -9.46 -4.83
CA THR A 73 -1.73 -10.69 -5.38
C THR A 73 -0.91 -11.21 -6.58
N GLU A 74 -1.41 -12.23 -7.25
CA GLU A 74 -0.89 -12.76 -8.51
C GLU A 74 -2.04 -13.20 -9.42
N GLU A 75 -1.78 -13.28 -10.73
CA GLU A 75 -2.79 -13.58 -11.75
C GLU A 75 -3.63 -14.83 -11.43
N SER A 76 -2.99 -15.90 -10.93
CA SER A 76 -3.65 -17.16 -10.59
C SER A 76 -4.69 -17.01 -9.47
N ARG A 77 -4.56 -15.97 -8.63
CA ARG A 77 -5.45 -15.68 -7.49
C ARG A 77 -6.50 -14.61 -7.77
N HIS A 78 -6.51 -14.02 -8.98
CA HIS A 78 -7.49 -13.03 -9.39
C HIS A 78 -8.93 -13.51 -9.16
N ARG A 79 -9.25 -14.71 -9.65
CA ARG A 79 -10.62 -15.25 -9.62
C ARG A 79 -11.01 -15.89 -8.27
N THR A 80 -10.08 -15.98 -7.31
CA THR A 80 -10.29 -16.59 -6.00
C THR A 80 -10.14 -15.55 -4.89
N ASN A 81 -8.95 -15.46 -4.29
CA ASN A 81 -8.61 -14.61 -3.14
C ASN A 81 -8.85 -13.13 -3.43
N ALA A 82 -8.27 -12.61 -4.51
CA ALA A 82 -8.38 -11.19 -4.86
C ALA A 82 -9.83 -10.80 -5.16
N LYS A 83 -10.62 -11.68 -5.79
CA LYS A 83 -12.05 -11.46 -6.00
C LYS A 83 -12.81 -11.36 -4.68
N ALA A 84 -12.55 -12.26 -3.73
CA ALA A 84 -13.20 -12.25 -2.43
C ALA A 84 -12.85 -10.98 -1.64
N VAL A 85 -11.57 -10.60 -1.61
CA VAL A 85 -11.10 -9.35 -1.01
C VAL A 85 -11.76 -8.13 -1.67
N ASN A 86 -11.80 -8.09 -3.01
CA ASN A 86 -12.43 -7.03 -3.77
C ASN A 86 -13.94 -6.94 -3.53
N SER A 87 -14.65 -8.04 -3.29
CA SER A 87 -16.09 -8.00 -2.99
C SER A 87 -16.42 -7.76 -1.51
N THR A 88 -15.41 -7.66 -0.64
CA THR A 88 -15.59 -7.53 0.82
C THR A 88 -14.86 -6.30 1.35
N TRP A 89 -13.85 -6.49 2.20
CA TRP A 89 -13.26 -5.43 3.01
C TRP A 89 -12.51 -4.39 2.19
N ALA A 90 -11.96 -4.74 1.01
CA ALA A 90 -11.25 -3.75 0.18
C ALA A 90 -12.18 -2.62 -0.28
N GLN A 91 -13.48 -2.89 -0.44
CA GLN A 91 -14.47 -1.86 -0.75
C GLN A 91 -14.53 -0.79 0.33
N ARG A 92 -14.24 -1.13 1.60
CA ARG A 92 -14.27 -0.21 2.74
C ARG A 92 -13.10 0.77 2.75
N CYS A 93 -12.08 0.57 1.93
CA CYS A 93 -11.02 1.55 1.69
C CYS A 93 -11.56 2.75 0.89
N ASN A 94 -10.99 3.95 1.06
CA ASN A 94 -11.38 5.10 0.25
C ASN A 94 -10.95 4.92 -1.23
N LYS A 95 -9.82 4.23 -1.43
CA LYS A 95 -9.37 3.72 -2.72
C LYS A 95 -8.59 2.44 -2.47
N HIS A 96 -8.68 1.50 -3.39
CA HIS A 96 -7.83 0.32 -3.38
C HIS A 96 -7.36 -0.06 -4.78
N LEU A 97 -6.21 -0.70 -4.83
CA LEU A 97 -5.68 -1.35 -6.02
C LEU A 97 -5.02 -2.67 -5.64
N PHE A 98 -4.90 -3.55 -6.63
CA PHE A 98 -4.19 -4.80 -6.49
C PHE A 98 -2.85 -4.71 -7.22
N VAL A 99 -1.77 -5.09 -6.57
CA VAL A 99 -0.43 -5.19 -7.19
C VAL A 99 -0.22 -6.64 -7.57
N SER A 100 -0.24 -6.92 -8.87
CA SER A 100 -0.26 -8.27 -9.41
C SER A 100 0.89 -8.50 -10.40
N THR A 101 1.00 -9.74 -10.87
CA THR A 101 1.86 -10.14 -11.99
C THR A 101 1.23 -9.88 -13.35
N GLN A 102 -0.07 -9.59 -13.41
CA GLN A 102 -0.78 -9.20 -14.62
C GLN A 102 -1.84 -8.15 -14.30
N PRO A 103 -2.13 -7.21 -15.21
CA PRO A 103 -3.19 -6.24 -15.02
C PRO A 103 -4.58 -6.88 -15.14
N ASP A 104 -5.56 -6.35 -14.40
CA ASP A 104 -6.97 -6.75 -14.47
C ASP A 104 -7.86 -5.57 -14.08
N LYS A 105 -8.59 -5.02 -15.05
CA LYS A 105 -9.44 -3.84 -14.84
C LYS A 105 -10.64 -4.11 -13.92
N VAL A 106 -11.10 -5.36 -13.81
CA VAL A 106 -12.22 -5.74 -12.94
C VAL A 106 -11.75 -5.82 -11.47
N LEU A 107 -10.52 -6.26 -11.26
CA LEU A 107 -9.87 -6.38 -9.94
C LEU A 107 -8.89 -5.26 -9.66
N PRO A 108 -9.25 -4.00 -9.97
CA PRO A 108 -8.33 -2.86 -10.25
C PRO A 108 -6.84 -3.18 -10.05
N ALA A 109 -6.32 -4.12 -10.86
CA ALA A 109 -5.02 -4.74 -10.67
C ALA A 109 -4.02 -4.16 -11.66
N ILE A 110 -2.83 -3.85 -11.16
CA ILE A 110 -1.70 -3.36 -11.93
C ILE A 110 -0.57 -4.36 -11.91
N ASP A 111 0.12 -4.45 -13.05
CA ASP A 111 1.48 -4.95 -13.09
C ASP A 111 2.44 -3.76 -13.09
N LEU A 112 3.43 -3.80 -12.19
CA LEU A 112 4.50 -2.81 -12.09
C LEU A 112 5.66 -3.10 -13.06
N GLY A 113 5.56 -4.16 -13.88
CA GLY A 113 6.58 -4.59 -14.84
C GLY A 113 7.85 -5.14 -14.20
N ILE A 114 7.76 -5.59 -12.95
CA ILE A 114 8.89 -6.12 -12.19
C ILE A 114 8.96 -7.63 -12.42
N THR A 115 9.72 -8.04 -13.43
CA THR A 115 9.78 -9.40 -13.99
C THR A 115 10.54 -10.43 -13.13
N ASN A 116 11.31 -10.01 -12.12
CA ASN A 116 12.28 -10.89 -11.43
C ASN A 116 11.72 -11.58 -10.17
N LYS A 117 11.13 -12.78 -10.32
CA LYS A 117 10.40 -13.53 -9.28
C LYS A 117 11.11 -13.73 -7.93
N LYS A 118 12.45 -13.82 -7.87
CA LYS A 118 13.19 -14.15 -6.63
C LYS A 118 13.51 -12.95 -5.73
N ARG A 119 13.40 -11.70 -6.22
CA ARG A 119 13.70 -10.46 -5.48
C ARG A 119 12.66 -9.35 -5.69
N SER A 120 11.50 -9.72 -6.24
CA SER A 120 10.48 -8.78 -6.72
C SER A 120 9.66 -8.08 -5.63
N SER A 121 9.46 -8.67 -4.44
CA SER A 121 8.44 -8.14 -3.52
C SER A 121 8.82 -6.80 -2.88
N TRP A 122 10.04 -6.65 -2.34
CA TRP A 122 10.51 -5.34 -1.87
C TRP A 122 10.57 -4.31 -3.01
N GLN A 123 11.00 -4.72 -4.21
CA GLN A 123 11.01 -3.83 -5.38
C GLN A 123 9.60 -3.34 -5.72
N LYS A 124 8.58 -4.21 -5.65
CA LYS A 124 7.16 -3.86 -5.80
C LYS A 124 6.72 -2.89 -4.70
N THR A 125 7.10 -3.14 -3.45
CA THR A 125 6.80 -2.23 -2.33
C THR A 125 7.40 -0.84 -2.54
N ARG A 126 8.67 -0.73 -2.96
CA ARG A 126 9.27 0.59 -3.29
C ARG A 126 8.57 1.29 -4.45
N ALA A 127 8.31 0.55 -5.53
CA ALA A 127 7.63 1.09 -6.69
C ALA A 127 6.21 1.58 -6.32
N MET A 128 5.51 0.87 -5.45
CA MET A 128 4.25 1.31 -4.88
C MET A 128 4.40 2.55 -4.01
N LEU A 129 5.40 2.61 -3.13
CA LEU A 129 5.64 3.79 -2.30
C LEU A 129 5.92 5.03 -3.14
N GLN A 130 6.71 4.90 -4.21
CA GLN A 130 6.97 5.97 -5.17
C GLN A 130 5.69 6.40 -5.89
N LEU A 131 4.92 5.45 -6.45
CA LEU A 131 3.66 5.72 -7.14
C LEU A 131 2.63 6.40 -6.21
N ILE A 132 2.55 5.95 -4.95
CA ILE A 132 1.71 6.58 -3.93
C ILE A 132 2.19 8.00 -3.66
N HIS A 133 3.48 8.19 -3.46
CA HIS A 133 4.07 9.51 -3.21
C HIS A 133 3.75 10.50 -4.34
N ASP A 134 3.89 10.07 -5.59
CA ASP A 134 3.80 10.97 -6.73
C ASP A 134 2.36 11.31 -7.12
N HIS A 135 1.40 10.42 -6.81
CA HIS A 135 0.02 10.56 -7.32
C HIS A 135 -1.07 10.56 -6.25
N PHE A 136 -0.82 10.02 -5.06
CA PHE A 136 -1.87 9.78 -4.06
C PHE A 136 -1.59 10.45 -2.71
N ILE A 137 -0.37 10.95 -2.50
CA ILE A 137 0.11 11.38 -1.18
C ILE A 137 -0.77 12.46 -0.53
N ASP A 138 -1.27 13.41 -1.31
CA ASP A 138 -2.08 14.53 -0.80
C ASP A 138 -3.58 14.19 -0.69
N ARG A 139 -3.99 13.04 -1.24
CA ARG A 139 -5.40 12.64 -1.35
C ARG A 139 -5.85 11.72 -0.23
N TYR A 140 -4.91 11.03 0.41
CA TYR A 140 -5.19 10.10 1.50
C TYR A 140 -4.32 10.42 2.72
N ASP A 141 -4.78 9.96 3.87
CA ASP A 141 -4.14 10.19 5.16
C ASP A 141 -3.26 8.99 5.55
N TRP A 142 -3.69 7.80 5.15
CA TRP A 142 -3.04 6.54 5.48
C TRP A 142 -2.98 5.60 4.29
N PHE A 143 -1.94 4.77 4.26
CA PHE A 143 -1.67 3.84 3.17
C PHE A 143 -1.44 2.45 3.75
N LEU A 144 -2.39 1.54 3.52
CA LEU A 144 -2.41 0.16 4.01
C LEU A 144 -1.81 -0.79 2.97
N ALA A 145 -0.77 -1.51 3.38
CA ALA A 145 -0.23 -2.66 2.67
C ALA A 145 -0.90 -3.94 3.19
N ALA A 146 -1.44 -4.77 2.29
CA ALA A 146 -2.06 -6.04 2.66
C ALA A 146 -1.80 -7.11 1.59
N GLN A 147 -2.14 -8.37 1.91
CA GLN A 147 -2.10 -9.49 0.98
C GLN A 147 -3.52 -9.94 0.63
N ASP A 148 -3.66 -10.71 -0.45
CA ASP A 148 -4.96 -11.24 -0.91
C ASP A 148 -5.54 -12.37 -0.04
N ASP A 149 -4.80 -12.83 0.96
CA ASP A 149 -5.26 -13.74 2.02
C ASP A 149 -5.57 -13.03 3.36
N SER A 150 -5.48 -11.70 3.38
CA SER A 150 -5.77 -10.88 4.57
C SER A 150 -7.26 -10.53 4.69
N TYR A 151 -7.70 -10.27 5.92
CA TYR A 151 -9.01 -9.66 6.21
C TYR A 151 -8.83 -8.50 7.18
N VAL A 152 -9.35 -7.32 6.83
CA VAL A 152 -9.17 -6.09 7.61
C VAL A 152 -10.53 -5.46 7.90
N ILE A 153 -10.81 -5.18 9.17
CA ILE A 153 -11.98 -4.40 9.58
C ILE A 153 -11.58 -2.92 9.55
N LEU A 154 -11.89 -2.22 8.46
CA LEU A 154 -11.45 -0.83 8.26
C LEU A 154 -12.03 0.13 9.31
N GLU A 155 -13.20 -0.16 9.88
CA GLU A 155 -13.82 0.60 10.94
C GLU A 155 -12.96 0.59 12.21
N ASN A 156 -12.52 -0.60 12.66
CA ASN A 156 -11.61 -0.76 13.78
C ASN A 156 -10.26 -0.09 13.50
N LEU A 157 -9.74 -0.26 12.28
CA LEU A 157 -8.50 0.37 11.87
C LEU A 157 -8.59 1.89 11.96
N ARG A 158 -9.63 2.51 11.38
CA ARG A 158 -9.82 3.96 11.43
C ARG A 158 -9.97 4.47 12.86
N TYR A 159 -10.71 3.75 13.71
CA TYR A 159 -10.84 4.09 15.12
C TYR A 159 -9.47 4.16 15.82
N MET A 160 -8.61 3.17 15.59
CA MET A 160 -7.23 3.19 16.13
C MET A 160 -6.40 4.36 15.59
N LEU A 161 -6.60 4.76 14.34
CA LEU A 161 -5.83 5.82 13.68
C LEU A 161 -6.21 7.23 14.14
N LEU A 162 -7.40 7.43 14.70
CA LEU A 162 -7.88 8.76 15.15
C LEU A 162 -6.98 9.43 16.20
N GLN A 163 -6.18 8.65 16.94
CA GLN A 163 -5.27 9.17 17.96
C GLN A 163 -3.92 9.65 17.40
N TYR A 164 -3.67 9.48 16.10
CA TYR A 164 -2.40 9.81 15.45
C TYR A 164 -2.58 10.88 14.39
N SER A 165 -1.57 11.74 14.24
CA SER A 165 -1.51 12.66 13.10
C SER A 165 -1.04 11.90 11.85
N PRO A 166 -1.74 12.00 10.71
CA PRO A 166 -1.27 11.41 9.45
C PRO A 166 0.00 12.09 8.91
N ASP A 167 0.37 13.28 9.41
CA ASP A 167 1.60 13.98 9.01
C ASP A 167 2.82 13.59 9.84
N ASP A 168 2.63 12.88 10.96
CA ASP A 168 3.74 12.24 11.67
C ASP A 168 4.31 11.12 10.79
N ALA A 169 5.62 10.86 10.85
CA ALA A 169 6.22 9.74 10.12
C ALA A 169 6.14 8.46 10.93
N ILE A 170 5.01 7.75 10.85
CA ILE A 170 4.75 6.53 11.61
C ILE A 170 4.33 5.35 10.74
N VAL A 171 4.74 4.16 11.19
CA VAL A 171 4.26 2.87 10.70
C VAL A 171 3.58 2.16 11.84
N LEU A 172 2.35 1.70 11.63
CA LEU A 172 1.64 0.83 12.56
C LEU A 172 1.58 -0.57 11.97
N ALA A 173 2.06 -1.55 12.73
CA ALA A 173 1.97 -2.96 12.35
C ALA A 173 2.04 -3.85 13.60
N SER A 174 1.85 -5.15 13.39
CA SER A 174 2.02 -6.13 14.47
C SER A 174 3.44 -6.08 15.03
N HIS A 175 3.63 -6.41 16.32
CA HIS A 175 4.94 -6.63 16.93
C HIS A 175 5.85 -7.60 16.20
N THR A 176 5.31 -8.46 15.33
CA THR A 176 6.15 -9.28 14.47
C THR A 176 6.93 -8.45 13.44
N PHE A 177 6.55 -7.19 13.25
CA PHE A 177 7.19 -6.15 12.45
C PHE A 177 7.89 -5.11 13.36
N SER A 178 8.60 -5.54 14.41
CA SER A 178 9.25 -4.63 15.38
C SER A 178 10.62 -4.09 14.95
N PHE A 179 10.99 -2.91 15.46
CA PHE A 179 12.34 -2.35 15.34
C PHE A 179 13.16 -2.51 16.63
N PRO A 180 14.46 -2.87 16.55
CA PRO A 180 15.17 -3.37 15.35
C PRO A 180 14.65 -4.76 14.94
N PHE A 181 14.78 -5.15 13.66
CA PHE A 181 14.29 -6.45 13.18
C PHE A 181 14.79 -7.64 14.02
N SER A 182 15.98 -7.56 14.61
CA SER A 182 16.51 -8.61 15.51
C SER A 182 15.62 -8.89 16.72
N SER A 183 14.70 -8.00 17.08
CA SER A 183 13.70 -8.18 18.13
C SER A 183 12.41 -8.85 17.63
N SER A 184 12.25 -9.08 16.32
CA SER A 184 11.11 -9.78 15.75
C SER A 184 11.16 -11.28 16.08
N PRO A 185 10.05 -11.91 16.49
CA PRO A 185 9.94 -13.36 16.62
C PRO A 185 10.23 -14.12 15.31
N TYR A 186 10.10 -13.45 14.15
CA TYR A 186 10.45 -14.04 12.85
C TYR A 186 11.97 -14.04 12.61
N ALA A 187 12.71 -13.08 13.18
CA ALA A 187 14.17 -13.05 13.08
C ALA A 187 14.82 -14.19 13.90
N SER A 188 14.20 -14.62 15.00
CA SER A 188 14.78 -15.62 15.91
C SER A 188 14.56 -17.08 15.49
N ASN A 189 13.57 -17.36 14.63
CA ASN A 189 13.07 -18.74 14.43
C ASN A 189 13.33 -19.35 13.05
N GLY A 190 13.99 -18.63 12.12
CA GLY A 190 14.24 -19.11 10.76
C GLY A 190 12.96 -19.38 9.94
N ALA A 191 11.81 -18.92 10.43
CA ALA A 191 10.53 -19.04 9.74
C ALA A 191 10.53 -18.17 8.48
N PRO A 192 9.86 -18.61 7.40
CA PRO A 192 9.73 -17.77 6.21
C PRO A 192 9.13 -16.43 6.62
N SER A 193 9.87 -15.36 6.33
CA SER A 193 9.51 -14.01 6.71
C SER A 193 8.35 -13.53 5.83
N LEU A 194 7.14 -13.95 6.19
CA LEU A 194 5.91 -13.39 5.67
C LEU A 194 5.87 -11.93 6.10
N MET A 195 5.66 -11.03 5.16
CA MET A 195 5.47 -9.62 5.48
C MET A 195 4.02 -9.45 5.97
N PRO A 196 3.79 -9.20 7.28
CA PRO A 196 2.46 -8.89 7.76
C PRO A 196 1.98 -7.58 7.14
N GLY A 197 0.68 -7.38 7.08
CA GLY A 197 0.11 -6.09 6.70
C GLY A 197 0.59 -4.98 7.64
N PHE A 198 0.79 -3.80 7.09
CA PHE A 198 1.18 -2.60 7.83
C PHE A 198 0.50 -1.37 7.25
N ILE A 199 0.34 -0.34 8.07
CA ILE A 199 -0.22 0.94 7.63
C ILE A 199 0.79 2.06 7.86
N LEU A 200 1.00 2.86 6.83
CA LEU A 200 1.86 4.03 6.84
C LEU A 200 1.02 5.29 6.89
N SER A 201 1.43 6.24 7.72
CA SER A 201 0.93 7.60 7.62
C SER A 201 1.46 8.28 6.35
N ARG A 202 0.77 9.34 5.89
CA ARG A 202 1.27 10.22 4.83
C ARG A 202 2.68 10.75 5.11
N GLY A 203 2.94 11.17 6.35
CA GLY A 203 4.27 11.59 6.78
C GLY A 203 5.34 10.50 6.63
N ALA A 204 4.99 9.23 6.86
CA ALA A 204 5.91 8.11 6.71
C ALA A 204 6.23 7.86 5.24
N VAL A 205 5.22 7.80 4.36
CA VAL A 205 5.45 7.60 2.93
C VAL A 205 6.32 8.72 2.36
N ARG A 206 6.03 10.00 2.69
CA ARG A 206 6.88 11.12 2.29
C ARG A 206 8.33 10.92 2.73
N ARG A 207 8.56 10.64 4.01
CA ARG A 207 9.92 10.46 4.53
C ARG A 207 10.65 9.27 3.90
N ILE A 208 9.97 8.14 3.73
CA ILE A 208 10.56 6.96 3.11
C ILE A 208 10.98 7.29 1.68
N VAL A 209 10.14 7.96 0.89
CA VAL A 209 10.45 8.26 -0.51
C VAL A 209 11.50 9.35 -0.65
N THR A 210 11.38 10.47 0.07
CA THR A 210 12.27 11.62 -0.14
C THR A 210 13.61 11.52 0.57
N ASP A 211 13.71 10.72 1.63
CA ASP A 211 14.95 10.52 2.40
C ASP A 211 15.46 9.08 2.26
N GLY A 212 14.64 8.09 2.61
CA GLY A 212 15.02 6.68 2.52
C GLY A 212 15.42 6.26 1.11
N LEU A 213 14.50 6.40 0.15
CA LEU A 213 14.73 5.99 -1.23
C LEU A 213 15.70 6.90 -1.99
N VAL A 214 16.26 7.95 -1.38
CA VAL A 214 17.31 8.77 -2.02
C VAL A 214 18.66 8.52 -1.37
N ASN A 215 18.70 8.46 -0.04
CA ASN A 215 19.93 8.55 0.75
C ASN A 215 20.32 7.24 1.45
N SER A 216 19.47 6.22 1.45
CA SER A 216 19.68 4.99 2.22
C SER A 216 20.14 3.80 1.36
N PRO A 217 21.38 3.30 1.57
CA PRO A 217 21.84 2.06 0.98
C PRO A 217 21.01 0.84 1.41
N SER A 218 20.34 0.85 2.57
CA SER A 218 19.51 -0.29 2.98
C SER A 218 18.19 -0.39 2.20
N CYS A 219 17.68 0.72 1.66
CA CYS A 219 16.51 0.75 0.79
C CYS A 219 16.80 0.20 -0.62
N TYR A 220 18.04 0.32 -1.12
CA TYR A 220 18.45 -0.21 -2.44
C TYR A 220 19.34 -1.44 -2.39
N GLY A 221 19.92 -1.73 -1.22
CA GLY A 221 20.93 -2.76 -1.06
C GLY A 221 20.39 -4.09 -1.52
N ASP A 222 20.99 -4.62 -2.59
CA ASP A 222 20.74 -5.94 -3.18
C ASP A 222 21.34 -7.05 -2.27
N SER A 223 21.10 -6.88 -0.98
CA SER A 223 21.50 -7.79 0.08
C SER A 223 20.60 -9.03 0.02
N LYS A 224 21.12 -10.17 0.48
CA LYS A 224 20.39 -11.46 0.56
C LYS A 224 19.19 -11.44 1.54
N LYS A 225 18.69 -10.24 1.89
CA LYS A 225 17.59 -10.03 2.81
C LYS A 225 16.28 -10.48 2.19
N ASN A 226 15.41 -11.04 3.03
CA ASN A 226 14.02 -11.27 2.64
C ASN A 226 13.24 -9.93 2.60
N GLU A 227 12.01 -9.97 2.09
CA GLU A 227 11.16 -8.79 1.93
C GLU A 227 10.93 -8.03 3.23
N ALA A 228 10.66 -8.74 4.33
CA ALA A 228 10.40 -8.13 5.62
C ALA A 228 11.65 -7.40 6.13
N GLU A 229 12.82 -8.04 6.09
CA GLU A 229 14.11 -7.45 6.46
C GLU A 229 14.47 -6.21 5.65
N ALA A 230 14.23 -6.23 4.34
CA ALA A 230 14.48 -5.09 3.46
C ALA A 230 13.54 -3.92 3.77
N THR A 231 12.24 -4.21 3.91
CA THR A 231 11.21 -3.21 4.24
C THR A 231 11.50 -2.54 5.58
N MET A 232 11.74 -3.34 6.63
CA MET A 232 12.03 -2.83 7.96
C MET A 232 13.35 -2.07 8.02
N GLY A 233 14.41 -2.57 7.37
CA GLY A 233 15.68 -1.87 7.29
C GLY A 233 15.53 -0.48 6.69
N CYS A 234 14.79 -0.39 5.58
CA CYS A 234 14.52 0.89 4.93
C CYS A 234 13.70 1.83 5.81
N PHE A 235 12.62 1.35 6.45
CA PHE A 235 11.80 2.19 7.34
C PHE A 235 12.58 2.70 8.55
N GLN A 236 13.45 1.86 9.12
CA GLN A 236 14.32 2.23 10.24
C GLN A 236 15.34 3.31 9.83
N GLU A 237 16.03 3.14 8.69
CA GLU A 237 16.97 4.16 8.20
C GLU A 237 16.27 5.45 7.79
N SER A 238 15.03 5.36 7.30
CA SER A 238 14.15 6.49 7.04
C SER A 238 13.61 7.15 8.32
N ARG A 239 14.00 6.70 9.52
CA ARG A 239 13.55 7.24 10.81
C ARG A 239 12.01 7.35 10.91
N VAL A 240 11.32 6.34 10.40
CA VAL A 240 9.88 6.16 10.62
C VAL A 240 9.67 5.51 11.98
N ARG A 241 8.78 6.08 12.79
CA ARG A 241 8.48 5.56 14.12
C ARG A 241 7.53 4.37 14.02
N PHE A 242 7.93 3.23 14.59
CA PHE A 242 7.07 2.07 14.73
C PHE A 242 6.09 2.22 15.91
N VAL A 243 4.87 1.73 15.69
CA VAL A 243 3.82 1.62 16.70
C VAL A 243 3.26 0.20 16.64
N ASP A 244 3.35 -0.51 17.77
CA ASP A 244 2.73 -1.82 17.92
C ASP A 244 1.21 -1.67 17.98
N THR A 245 0.49 -2.42 17.14
CA THR A 245 -0.98 -2.37 17.04
C THR A 245 -1.70 -3.34 17.99
N ARG A 246 -0.98 -4.06 18.84
CA ARG A 246 -1.62 -4.92 19.84
C ARG A 246 -2.23 -4.11 20.97
N ASP A 247 -3.33 -4.63 21.52
CA ASP A 247 -3.93 -4.09 22.73
C ASP A 247 -3.06 -4.36 23.98
N ARG A 248 -3.53 -3.88 25.14
CA ARG A 248 -2.84 -4.06 26.43
C ARG A 248 -2.69 -5.54 26.85
N ASN A 249 -3.43 -6.45 26.21
CA ASN A 249 -3.38 -7.89 26.45
C ASN A 249 -2.53 -8.64 25.42
N ASN A 250 -1.81 -7.92 24.54
CA ASN A 250 -1.06 -8.46 23.40
C ASN A 250 -1.93 -9.12 22.32
N ALA A 251 -3.21 -8.79 22.22
CA ALA A 251 -4.11 -9.26 21.17
C ALA A 251 -4.25 -8.23 20.04
N HIS A 252 -4.51 -8.71 18.81
CA HIS A 252 -4.95 -7.87 17.70
C HIS A 252 -6.46 -7.68 17.83
N SER A 253 -6.92 -6.43 18.00
CA SER A 253 -8.35 -6.06 18.12
C SER A 253 -8.94 -5.57 16.80
#